data_AF-A0A0N0DQM8-F1
#
_entry.id   AF-A0A0N0DQM8-F1
#
_cell.length_a   1.000
_cell.length_b   1.000
_cell.length_c   1.000
_cell.angle_alpha   90.00
_cell.angle_beta   90.00
_cell.angle_gamma   90.00
#
_symmetry.space_group_name_H-M   'P 1'
#
loop_
_entity.id
_entity.type
_entity.pdbx_description
1 polymer ?
#
loop_
_entity_poly.entity_id
_entity_poly.type
_entity_poly.pdbx_seq_one_letter_code
_entity_poly.pdbx_strand_id
1 'polypeptide(L)'
;MPVAAKHPGKVFVKASAVKDYLGDYRIFDCRYNLAVKDHGTVEFAKAHVQGATRVDVDEDLSAITKSSTARHPLPPCEKFISWCKANGISDKKPVLCYDDECGAMGACRLWWMLDALGVETYVVDGGAQACKAAGIAMESGEPPAPPPPTSEWPFRTAYAHHYVVGEIPPNAVITDARVPQRFNSTVRPYAADPLPGHIEGAVNLPYNMHLVQPDGYPVLREESELRENILDALRGSIGSDTAGLSKCVFSCGSGLSACINIALVQQLGLGHPYLYCGSWSEYCGLFRFPMLRSIVNDYGMYIQLHTPSLGDNPKADAAVHTIEVDGTPSKSLDAELTSALAHLHAGEKGTVYFKSGRVATIEVIKTA
;
A
#
# COMPACT_ATOMS: atom_id res chain seq x y z
N MET A 1 -22.39 5.00 -28.16
CA MET A 1 -21.84 3.64 -28.01
C MET A 1 -20.61 3.77 -27.13
N PRO A 2 -20.34 2.84 -26.20
CA PRO A 2 -19.10 2.90 -25.43
C PRO A 2 -17.92 2.87 -26.40
N VAL A 3 -16.98 3.80 -26.25
CA VAL A 3 -15.71 3.78 -26.98
C VAL A 3 -15.01 2.48 -26.59
N ALA A 4 -14.51 1.73 -27.57
CA ALA A 4 -13.78 0.49 -27.28
C ALA A 4 -12.51 0.86 -26.50
N ALA A 5 -12.22 0.12 -25.42
CA ALA A 5 -11.00 0.31 -24.66
C ALA A 5 -9.77 0.17 -25.57
N LYS A 6 -8.78 1.05 -25.40
CA LYS A 6 -7.54 1.09 -26.17
C LYS A 6 -6.73 -0.20 -26.04
N HIS A 7 -6.68 -0.80 -24.84
CA HIS A 7 -6.07 -2.10 -24.57
C HIS A 7 -7.06 -2.99 -23.83
N PRO A 8 -7.98 -3.69 -24.54
CA PRO A 8 -9.03 -4.48 -23.92
C PRO A 8 -8.48 -5.50 -22.91
N GLY A 9 -9.01 -5.48 -21.69
CA GLY A 9 -8.64 -6.42 -20.62
C GLY A 9 -7.26 -6.19 -19.99
N LYS A 10 -6.56 -5.10 -20.34
CA LYS A 10 -5.26 -4.77 -19.76
C LYS A 10 -5.37 -3.67 -18.72
N VAL A 11 -4.51 -3.76 -17.72
CA VAL A 11 -4.23 -2.71 -16.74
C VAL A 11 -2.78 -2.25 -16.90
N PHE A 12 -1.84 -3.18 -17.06
CA PHE A 12 -0.42 -2.85 -17.22
C PHE A 12 -0.01 -2.79 -18.69
N VAL A 13 0.81 -1.78 -19.00
CA VAL A 13 1.47 -1.60 -20.30
C VAL A 13 2.98 -1.42 -20.10
N LYS A 14 3.80 -1.99 -20.98
CA LYS A 14 5.25 -1.77 -20.96
C LYS A 14 5.57 -0.34 -21.42
N ALA A 15 6.57 0.30 -20.82
CA ALA A 15 7.03 1.62 -21.25
C ALA A 15 7.41 1.66 -22.74
N SER A 16 8.09 0.62 -23.24
CA SER A 16 8.45 0.47 -24.65
C SER A 16 7.24 0.39 -25.57
N ALA A 17 6.11 -0.13 -25.08
CA ALA A 17 4.90 -0.21 -25.87
C ALA A 17 4.34 1.19 -26.12
N VAL A 18 4.30 2.07 -25.11
CA VAL A 18 3.62 3.37 -25.18
C VAL A 18 4.49 4.55 -25.61
N LYS A 19 5.81 4.38 -25.70
CA LYS A 19 6.78 5.46 -25.91
C LYS A 19 6.48 6.35 -27.13
N ASP A 20 5.98 5.77 -28.22
CA ASP A 20 5.80 6.46 -29.51
C ASP A 20 4.42 7.15 -29.63
N TYR A 21 3.54 6.99 -28.63
CA TYR A 21 2.18 7.52 -28.64
C TYR A 21 1.73 8.01 -27.25
N LEU A 22 2.67 8.55 -26.47
CA LEU A 22 2.39 9.22 -25.19
C LEU A 22 1.37 10.35 -25.32
N GLY A 23 1.34 11.02 -26.48
CA GLY A 23 0.35 12.04 -26.81
C GLY A 23 -1.10 11.56 -26.80
N ASP A 24 -1.34 10.24 -26.83
CA ASP A 24 -2.68 9.67 -26.76
C ASP A 24 -3.20 9.50 -25.32
N TYR A 25 -2.37 9.76 -24.31
CA TYR A 25 -2.73 9.58 -22.90
C TYR A 25 -2.81 10.90 -22.13
N ARG A 26 -3.50 10.84 -20.99
CA ARG A 26 -3.28 11.77 -19.88
C ARG A 26 -2.33 11.10 -18.90
N ILE A 27 -1.13 11.65 -18.74
CA ILE A 27 -0.05 10.98 -18.01
C ILE A 27 0.00 11.53 -16.59
N PHE A 28 0.05 10.65 -15.60
CA PHE A 28 0.09 11.02 -14.19
C PHE A 28 1.24 10.34 -13.44
N ASP A 29 2.00 11.16 -12.71
CA ASP A 29 3.09 10.74 -11.83
C ASP A 29 2.57 10.58 -10.40
N CYS A 30 2.52 9.34 -9.95
CA CYS A 30 1.98 8.92 -8.66
C CYS A 30 3.09 8.50 -7.69
N ARG A 31 4.35 8.90 -7.89
CA ARG A 31 5.46 8.56 -6.98
C ARG A 31 5.15 8.95 -5.54
N TYR A 32 5.41 8.05 -4.61
CA TYR A 32 5.11 8.23 -3.20
C TYR A 32 6.02 7.34 -2.36
N ASN A 33 6.38 7.78 -1.16
CA ASN A 33 7.20 7.01 -0.25
C ASN A 33 6.63 7.13 1.17
N LEU A 34 6.44 5.99 1.82
CA LEU A 34 5.86 5.92 3.17
C LEU A 34 6.73 6.57 4.25
N ALA A 35 8.05 6.69 4.03
CA ALA A 35 9.01 7.18 5.01
C ALA A 35 9.61 8.54 4.65
N VAL A 36 9.65 8.90 3.36
CA VAL A 36 10.28 10.12 2.87
C VAL A 36 9.22 11.16 2.54
N LYS A 37 9.14 12.19 3.39
CA LYS A 37 8.27 13.34 3.17
C LYS A 37 8.60 14.02 1.83
N ASP A 38 7.57 14.48 1.12
CA ASP A 38 7.68 15.24 -0.13
C ASP A 38 8.38 14.49 -1.29
N HIS A 39 8.60 13.18 -1.16
CA HIS A 39 9.36 12.35 -2.11
C HIS A 39 8.88 12.51 -3.55
N GLY A 40 7.58 12.36 -3.78
CA GLY A 40 7.01 12.47 -5.13
C GLY A 40 7.23 13.84 -5.75
N THR A 41 7.08 14.91 -4.97
CA THR A 41 7.31 16.29 -5.42
C THR A 41 8.77 16.54 -5.78
N VAL A 42 9.69 16.09 -4.92
CA VAL A 42 11.14 16.24 -5.13
C VAL A 42 11.60 15.46 -6.36
N GLU A 43 11.19 14.19 -6.48
CA GLU A 43 11.60 13.35 -7.60
C GLU A 43 10.90 13.73 -8.91
N PHE A 44 9.68 14.28 -8.86
CA PHE A 44 8.99 14.89 -10.02
C PHE A 44 9.77 16.09 -10.56
N ALA A 45 10.14 17.03 -9.69
CA ALA A 45 10.90 18.22 -10.09
C ALA A 45 12.27 17.86 -10.66
N LYS A 46 12.90 16.79 -10.17
CA LYS A 46 14.20 16.32 -10.66
C LYS A 46 14.12 15.75 -12.08
N ALA A 47 13.16 14.85 -12.32
CA ALA A 47 12.85 14.32 -13.65
C ALA A 47 11.49 13.61 -13.66
N HIS A 48 10.64 13.90 -14.63
CA HIS A 48 9.34 13.23 -14.85
C HIS A 48 9.12 12.95 -16.34
N VAL A 49 8.19 12.05 -16.66
CA VAL A 49 7.83 11.77 -18.06
C VAL A 49 7.26 13.04 -18.69
N GLN A 50 7.68 13.36 -19.92
CA GLN A 50 7.22 14.54 -20.63
C GLN A 50 5.68 14.62 -20.68
N GLY A 51 5.13 15.77 -20.29
CA GLY A 51 3.69 16.02 -20.25
C GLY A 51 2.94 15.33 -19.11
N ALA A 52 3.65 14.73 -18.14
CA ALA A 52 3.04 14.17 -16.95
C ALA A 52 2.56 15.26 -15.99
N THR A 53 1.43 15.01 -15.33
CA THR A 53 0.93 15.80 -14.20
C THR A 53 1.19 15.04 -12.91
N ARG A 54 1.70 15.72 -11.89
CA ARG A 54 1.92 15.14 -10.56
C ARG A 54 0.58 14.89 -9.85
N VAL A 55 0.48 13.78 -9.14
CA VAL A 55 -0.66 13.40 -8.30
C VAL A 55 -0.20 13.13 -6.88
N ASP A 56 -0.69 13.86 -5.90
CA ASP A 56 -0.33 13.62 -4.51
C ASP A 56 -1.15 12.47 -3.88
N VAL A 57 -0.48 11.45 -3.36
CA VAL A 57 -1.16 10.28 -2.77
C VAL A 57 -1.90 10.63 -1.46
N ASP A 58 -1.33 11.55 -0.68
CA ASP A 58 -1.89 11.97 0.61
C ASP A 58 -3.04 12.97 0.43
N GLU A 59 -2.92 13.89 -0.53
CA GLU A 59 -3.87 15.00 -0.71
C GLU A 59 -4.92 14.76 -1.81
N ASP A 60 -4.53 14.16 -2.94
CA ASP A 60 -5.42 13.97 -4.10
C ASP A 60 -6.09 12.59 -4.09
N LEU A 61 -5.34 11.56 -3.69
CA LEU A 61 -5.83 10.17 -3.69
C LEU A 61 -6.39 9.73 -2.33
N SER A 62 -6.30 10.58 -1.32
CA SER A 62 -6.73 10.27 0.05
C SER A 62 -7.40 11.48 0.72
N ALA A 63 -8.21 11.25 1.75
CA ALA A 63 -8.69 12.34 2.61
C ALA A 63 -8.76 11.90 4.08
N ILE A 64 -7.71 12.19 4.84
CA ILE A 64 -7.65 11.85 6.27
C ILE A 64 -8.78 12.56 7.02
N THR A 65 -9.44 11.82 7.91
CA THR A 65 -10.48 12.35 8.81
C THR A 65 -10.04 12.19 10.26
N LYS A 66 -10.47 13.10 11.14
CA LYS A 66 -10.14 13.02 12.58
C LYS A 66 -10.79 11.83 13.29
N SER A 67 -11.79 11.20 12.67
CA SER A 67 -12.59 10.13 13.25
C SER A 67 -12.14 8.72 12.84
N SER A 68 -11.14 8.58 11.95
CA SER A 68 -10.62 7.28 11.53
C SER A 68 -9.11 7.23 11.66
N THR A 69 -8.58 6.04 11.96
CA THR A 69 -7.14 5.75 11.96
C THR A 69 -6.64 5.30 10.59
N ALA A 70 -7.52 5.24 9.58
CA ALA A 70 -7.12 4.96 8.21
C ALA A 70 -6.04 5.95 7.75
N ARG A 71 -4.91 5.45 7.25
CA ARG A 71 -3.79 6.31 6.80
C ARG A 71 -4.02 6.93 5.42
N HIS A 72 -4.68 6.20 4.51
CA HIS A 72 -4.98 6.67 3.15
C HIS A 72 -6.43 6.36 2.74
N PRO A 73 -7.45 6.77 3.53
CA PRO A 73 -8.85 6.53 3.21
C PRO A 73 -9.24 7.21 1.90
N LEU A 74 -10.22 6.66 1.18
CA LEU A 74 -10.73 7.27 -0.05
C LEU A 74 -11.21 8.71 0.22
N PRO A 75 -10.88 9.68 -0.66
CA PRO A 75 -11.47 10.99 -0.61
C PRO A 75 -12.97 10.92 -0.91
N PRO A 76 -13.77 11.92 -0.47
CA PRO A 76 -15.12 12.07 -0.97
C PRO A 76 -15.12 12.06 -2.50
N CYS A 77 -15.96 11.19 -3.10
CA CYS A 77 -15.92 10.95 -4.54
C CYS A 77 -16.11 12.23 -5.36
N GLU A 78 -16.97 13.15 -4.90
CA GLU A 78 -17.16 14.46 -5.52
C GLU A 78 -15.87 15.29 -5.59
N LYS A 79 -15.03 15.27 -4.54
CA LYS A 79 -13.77 16.01 -4.50
C LYS A 79 -12.77 15.42 -5.50
N PHE A 80 -12.67 14.10 -5.55
CA PHE A 80 -11.81 13.41 -6.51
C PHE A 80 -12.27 13.63 -7.96
N ILE A 81 -13.58 13.62 -8.22
CA ILE A 81 -14.13 13.94 -9.55
C ILE A 81 -13.81 15.39 -9.93
N SER A 82 -13.96 16.35 -9.01
CA SER A 82 -13.55 17.74 -9.23
C SER A 82 -12.07 17.87 -9.55
N TRP A 83 -11.21 17.14 -8.82
CA TRP A 83 -9.78 17.06 -9.10
C TRP A 83 -9.51 16.45 -10.49
N CYS A 84 -10.20 15.36 -10.85
CA CYS A 84 -10.06 14.73 -12.17
C CYS A 84 -10.42 15.70 -13.31
N LYS A 85 -11.52 16.43 -13.15
CA LYS A 85 -11.97 17.45 -14.11
C LYS A 85 -10.97 18.59 -14.25
N ALA A 86 -10.43 19.08 -13.13
CA ALA A 86 -9.41 20.12 -13.12
C ALA A 86 -8.12 19.69 -13.85
N ASN A 87 -7.82 18.39 -13.81
CA ASN A 87 -6.68 17.78 -14.50
C ASN A 87 -7.05 17.15 -15.86
N GLY A 88 -8.17 17.57 -16.48
CA GLY A 88 -8.49 17.25 -17.86
C GLY A 88 -8.79 15.76 -18.15
N ILE A 89 -9.15 14.98 -17.13
CA ILE A 89 -9.61 13.58 -17.29
C ILE A 89 -11.03 13.58 -17.88
N SER A 90 -11.20 12.89 -19.00
CA SER A 90 -12.46 12.78 -19.77
C SER A 90 -12.47 11.46 -20.56
N ASP A 91 -13.51 11.20 -21.35
CA ASP A 91 -13.61 10.05 -22.26
C ASP A 91 -12.81 10.22 -23.57
N LYS A 92 -12.06 11.31 -23.73
CA LYS A 92 -11.29 11.64 -24.95
C LYS A 92 -9.94 10.94 -25.02
N LYS A 93 -9.30 10.70 -23.88
CA LYS A 93 -7.99 10.04 -23.77
C LYS A 93 -7.98 9.15 -22.53
N PRO A 94 -7.46 7.91 -22.62
CA PRO A 94 -7.22 7.11 -21.43
C PRO A 94 -6.15 7.75 -20.55
N VAL A 95 -6.20 7.41 -19.26
CA VAL A 95 -5.18 7.77 -18.29
C VAL A 95 -4.04 6.77 -18.34
N LEU A 96 -2.80 7.25 -18.25
CA LEU A 96 -1.60 6.45 -18.06
C LEU A 96 -0.91 6.92 -16.78
N CYS A 97 -0.80 6.06 -15.78
CA CYS A 97 -0.19 6.39 -14.51
C CYS A 97 1.08 5.57 -14.26
N TYR A 98 2.02 6.16 -13.55
CA TYR A 98 3.24 5.48 -13.12
C TYR A 98 3.65 5.97 -11.73
N ASP A 99 4.38 5.14 -11.00
CA ASP A 99 5.12 5.53 -9.79
C ASP A 99 6.55 4.99 -9.92
N ASP A 100 7.27 4.81 -8.82
CA ASP A 100 8.63 4.25 -8.80
C ASP A 100 8.72 2.89 -8.09
N GLU A 101 7.57 2.22 -7.90
CA GLU A 101 7.49 0.88 -7.33
C GLU A 101 6.54 -0.03 -8.12
N CYS A 102 6.63 0.07 -9.46
CA CYS A 102 5.88 -0.74 -10.41
C CYS A 102 4.35 -0.73 -10.18
N GLY A 103 3.81 0.43 -9.80
CA GLY A 103 2.38 0.65 -9.51
C GLY A 103 1.98 0.43 -8.06
N ALA A 104 2.83 -0.19 -7.23
CA ALA A 104 2.44 -0.64 -5.89
C ALA A 104 2.23 0.49 -4.87
N MET A 105 2.80 1.68 -5.11
CA MET A 105 2.90 2.72 -4.08
C MET A 105 2.05 3.96 -4.37
N GLY A 106 1.53 4.11 -5.59
CA GLY A 106 0.53 5.13 -5.91
C GLY A 106 -0.18 4.93 -7.24
N ALA A 107 0.48 4.39 -8.26
CA ALA A 107 -0.11 4.34 -9.61
C ALA A 107 -1.30 3.37 -9.69
N CYS A 108 -1.20 2.17 -9.11
CA CYS A 108 -2.35 1.26 -9.05
C CYS A 108 -3.48 1.82 -8.16
N ARG A 109 -3.19 2.69 -7.18
CA ARG A 109 -4.23 3.36 -6.40
C ARG A 109 -5.02 4.34 -7.27
N LEU A 110 -4.35 5.18 -8.05
CA LEU A 110 -5.02 6.08 -9.00
C LEU A 110 -5.81 5.27 -10.05
N TRP A 111 -5.19 4.23 -10.62
CA TRP A 111 -5.86 3.31 -11.54
C TRP A 111 -7.15 2.75 -10.93
N TRP A 112 -7.08 2.21 -9.71
CA TRP A 112 -8.24 1.60 -9.06
C TRP A 112 -9.38 2.61 -8.86
N MET A 113 -9.05 3.83 -8.40
CA MET A 113 -10.04 4.90 -8.19
C MET A 113 -10.72 5.32 -9.49
N LEU A 114 -9.97 5.37 -10.59
CA LEU A 114 -10.47 5.74 -11.91
C LEU A 114 -11.29 4.60 -12.53
N ASP A 115 -10.80 3.36 -12.47
CA ASP A 115 -11.50 2.16 -12.95
C ASP A 115 -12.83 1.94 -12.19
N ALA A 116 -12.85 2.15 -10.87
CA ALA A 116 -14.05 2.11 -10.05
C ALA A 116 -15.11 3.14 -10.47
N LEU A 117 -14.71 4.22 -11.15
CA LEU A 117 -15.61 5.21 -11.74
C LEU A 117 -15.96 4.89 -13.20
N GLY A 118 -15.23 3.99 -13.85
CA GLY A 118 -15.37 3.62 -15.26
C GLY A 118 -14.49 4.43 -16.21
N VAL A 119 -13.46 5.10 -15.68
CA VAL A 119 -12.48 5.82 -16.49
C VAL A 119 -11.42 4.84 -16.99
N GLU A 120 -11.21 4.81 -18.30
CA GLU A 120 -10.19 3.97 -18.91
C GLU A 120 -8.78 4.39 -18.49
N THR A 121 -8.07 3.49 -17.80
CA THR A 121 -6.79 3.80 -17.15
C THR A 121 -5.82 2.63 -17.24
N TYR A 122 -4.53 2.94 -17.44
CA TYR A 122 -3.43 1.98 -17.48
C TYR A 122 -2.28 2.39 -16.56
N VAL A 123 -1.48 1.40 -16.16
CA VAL A 123 -0.28 1.56 -15.34
C VAL A 123 0.96 1.18 -16.14
N VAL A 124 2.03 1.97 -16.05
CA VAL A 124 3.32 1.60 -16.64
C VAL A 124 4.00 0.52 -15.81
N ASP A 125 4.20 -0.66 -16.39
CA ASP A 125 5.04 -1.71 -15.82
C ASP A 125 6.49 -1.23 -15.73
N GLY A 126 7.01 -1.20 -14.51
CA GLY A 126 8.34 -0.73 -14.17
C GLY A 126 8.45 0.76 -13.85
N GLY A 127 7.35 1.51 -13.91
CA GLY A 127 7.29 2.87 -13.39
C GLY A 127 8.20 3.88 -14.11
N ALA A 128 8.58 4.94 -13.37
CA ALA A 128 9.44 6.02 -13.85
C ALA A 128 10.80 5.51 -14.34
N GLN A 129 11.35 4.49 -13.67
CA GLN A 129 12.63 3.87 -14.01
C GLN A 129 12.56 3.18 -15.37
N ALA A 130 11.49 2.41 -15.64
CA ALA A 130 11.28 1.79 -16.94
C ALA A 130 11.04 2.82 -18.05
N CYS A 131 10.33 3.91 -17.77
CA CYS A 131 10.17 5.02 -18.73
C CYS A 131 11.54 5.57 -19.15
N LYS A 132 12.39 5.89 -18.17
CA LYS A 132 13.75 6.38 -18.42
C LYS A 132 14.59 5.36 -19.18
N ALA A 133 14.55 4.09 -18.79
CA ALA A 133 15.30 3.01 -19.45
C ALA A 133 14.83 2.77 -20.90
N ALA A 134 13.54 2.97 -21.19
CA ALA A 134 12.97 2.84 -22.52
C ALA A 134 13.26 4.06 -23.44
N GLY A 135 13.95 5.09 -22.94
CA GLY A 135 14.28 6.29 -23.70
C GLY A 135 13.08 7.22 -23.92
N ILE A 136 12.06 7.16 -23.06
CA ILE A 136 10.96 8.13 -23.06
C ILE A 136 11.51 9.52 -22.70
N ALA A 137 11.05 10.54 -23.40
CA ALA A 137 11.43 11.93 -23.12
C ALA A 137 11.04 12.32 -21.68
N MET A 138 11.99 12.94 -20.97
CA MET A 138 11.82 13.38 -19.58
C MET A 138 11.93 14.90 -19.49
N GLU A 139 11.13 15.51 -18.63
CA GLU A 139 11.14 16.93 -18.29
C GLU A 139 11.61 17.12 -16.84
N SER A 140 11.99 18.34 -16.46
CA SER A 140 12.48 18.69 -15.12
C SER A 140 12.02 20.11 -14.76
N GLY A 141 12.01 20.44 -13.48
CA GLY A 141 11.58 21.74 -12.96
C GLY A 141 10.11 21.74 -12.52
N GLU A 142 9.53 22.93 -12.47
CA GLU A 142 8.14 23.11 -12.05
C GLU A 142 7.17 22.36 -12.99
N PRO A 143 6.03 21.90 -12.47
CA PRO A 143 5.04 21.19 -13.27
C PRO A 143 4.66 22.02 -14.50
N PRO A 144 4.50 21.38 -15.68
CA PRO A 144 3.91 22.06 -16.81
C PRO A 144 2.53 22.60 -16.42
N ALA A 145 2.07 23.64 -17.14
CA ALA A 145 0.71 24.15 -16.95
C ALA A 145 -0.28 22.98 -16.98
N PRO A 146 -1.20 22.88 -16.00
CA PRO A 146 -2.12 21.76 -15.93
C PRO A 146 -2.90 21.64 -17.25
N PRO A 147 -3.23 20.41 -17.67
CA PRO A 147 -4.02 20.22 -18.87
C PRO A 147 -5.33 21.02 -18.78
N PRO A 148 -5.88 21.50 -19.91
CA PRO A 148 -7.12 22.26 -19.89
C PRO A 148 -8.21 21.51 -19.12
N PRO A 149 -8.87 22.16 -18.15
CA PRO A 149 -9.91 21.51 -17.36
C PRO A 149 -11.09 21.14 -18.25
N THR A 150 -11.88 20.15 -17.82
CA THR A 150 -13.11 19.75 -18.50
C THR A 150 -14.32 19.90 -17.59
N SER A 151 -15.47 20.27 -18.16
CA SER A 151 -16.76 20.26 -17.46
C SER A 151 -17.46 18.89 -17.56
N GLU A 152 -17.06 18.05 -18.52
CA GLU A 152 -17.67 16.77 -18.85
C GLU A 152 -17.31 15.69 -17.80
N TRP A 153 -18.26 14.81 -17.48
CA TRP A 153 -18.03 13.60 -16.67
C TRP A 153 -19.03 12.50 -17.05
N PRO A 154 -18.76 11.75 -18.14
CA PRO A 154 -19.65 10.68 -18.60
C PRO A 154 -19.51 9.38 -17.79
N PHE A 155 -18.90 9.43 -16.60
CA PHE A 155 -18.56 8.29 -15.76
C PHE A 155 -19.43 8.21 -14.51
N ARG A 156 -19.24 7.18 -13.68
CA ARG A 156 -19.96 7.04 -12.41
C ARG A 156 -19.62 8.16 -11.44
N THR A 157 -20.50 8.41 -10.49
CA THR A 157 -20.36 9.47 -9.47
C THR A 157 -20.11 8.93 -8.06
N ALA A 158 -19.85 7.63 -7.94
CA ALA A 158 -19.49 6.94 -6.72
C ALA A 158 -18.54 5.79 -7.06
N TYR A 159 -17.56 5.52 -6.19
CA TYR A 159 -16.64 4.40 -6.36
C TYR A 159 -17.42 3.08 -6.31
N ALA A 160 -17.29 2.25 -7.34
CA ALA A 160 -17.82 0.90 -7.32
C ALA A 160 -16.86 -0.08 -6.62
N HIS A 161 -17.39 -1.24 -6.24
CA HIS A 161 -16.60 -2.42 -5.92
C HIS A 161 -15.56 -2.26 -4.79
N HIS A 162 -15.96 -1.58 -3.72
CA HIS A 162 -15.23 -1.53 -2.47
C HIS A 162 -16.19 -1.80 -1.30
N TYR A 163 -15.62 -2.11 -0.14
CA TYR A 163 -16.34 -2.16 1.12
C TYR A 163 -15.77 -1.13 2.10
N VAL A 164 -16.65 -0.51 2.89
CA VAL A 164 -16.25 0.00 4.20
C VAL A 164 -16.29 -1.12 5.23
N VAL A 165 -15.59 -0.97 6.35
CA VAL A 165 -15.40 -2.04 7.35
C VAL A 165 -16.71 -2.73 7.80
N GLY A 166 -17.81 -1.97 7.93
CA GLY A 166 -19.11 -2.50 8.35
C GLY A 166 -19.89 -3.28 7.28
N GLU A 167 -19.45 -3.22 6.03
CA GLU A 167 -20.08 -3.91 4.90
C GLU A 167 -19.36 -5.23 4.55
N ILE A 168 -18.17 -5.45 5.09
CA ILE A 168 -17.38 -6.66 4.82
C ILE A 168 -18.14 -7.88 5.37
N PRO A 169 -18.49 -8.87 4.52
CA PRO A 169 -19.15 -10.08 5.00
C PRO A 169 -18.30 -10.81 6.05
N PRO A 170 -18.88 -11.31 7.16
CA PRO A 170 -18.12 -11.98 8.21
C PRO A 170 -17.32 -13.23 7.75
N ASN A 171 -17.73 -13.82 6.62
CA ASN A 171 -17.09 -14.99 6.01
C ASN A 171 -16.37 -14.64 4.69
N ALA A 172 -16.06 -13.36 4.44
CA ALA A 172 -15.32 -12.95 3.26
C ALA A 172 -13.89 -13.53 3.30
N VAL A 173 -13.40 -13.97 2.13
CA VAL A 173 -11.98 -14.26 1.95
C VAL A 173 -11.25 -12.93 1.81
N ILE A 174 -10.42 -12.60 2.80
CA ILE A 174 -9.66 -11.35 2.83
C ILE A 174 -8.21 -11.63 2.47
N THR A 175 -7.59 -10.79 1.64
CA THR A 175 -6.14 -10.82 1.40
C THR A 175 -5.45 -9.61 2.02
N ASP A 176 -4.19 -9.79 2.40
CA ASP A 176 -3.33 -8.73 2.92
C ASP A 176 -2.04 -8.62 2.10
N ALA A 177 -1.85 -7.48 1.44
CA ALA A 177 -0.70 -7.23 0.57
C ALA A 177 0.58 -6.80 1.31
N ARG A 178 0.56 -6.65 2.64
CA ARG A 178 1.76 -6.31 3.42
C ARG A 178 2.79 -7.43 3.36
N VAL A 179 4.06 -7.08 3.53
CA VAL A 179 5.16 -8.06 3.60
C VAL A 179 4.99 -9.00 4.81
N PRO A 180 5.53 -10.25 4.75
CA PRO A 180 5.34 -11.25 5.79
C PRO A 180 5.76 -10.80 7.19
N GLN A 181 6.80 -9.95 7.31
CA GLN A 181 7.25 -9.41 8.60
C GLN A 181 6.14 -8.60 9.31
N ARG A 182 5.32 -7.89 8.54
CA ARG A 182 4.19 -7.11 9.06
C ARG A 182 2.99 -8.01 9.34
N PHE A 183 2.64 -8.87 8.40
CA PHE A 183 1.51 -9.80 8.51
C PHE A 183 1.66 -10.77 9.70
N ASN A 184 2.85 -11.38 9.85
CA ASN A 184 3.15 -12.35 10.90
C ASN A 184 3.66 -11.73 12.20
N SER A 185 3.58 -10.39 12.34
CA SER A 185 4.04 -9.73 13.57
C SER A 185 3.19 -10.15 14.77
N THR A 186 3.84 -10.39 15.91
CA THR A 186 3.19 -10.97 17.10
C THR A 186 3.01 -9.93 18.20
N VAL A 187 4.08 -9.61 18.92
CA VAL A 187 4.01 -8.75 20.12
C VAL A 187 4.25 -7.27 19.82
N ARG A 188 4.83 -6.92 18.67
CA ARG A 188 5.16 -5.54 18.25
C ARG A 188 4.94 -5.32 16.76
N PRO A 189 4.48 -4.13 16.32
CA PRO A 189 4.29 -3.83 14.91
C PRO A 189 5.61 -3.59 14.18
N TYR A 190 5.59 -3.56 12.84
CA TYR A 190 6.73 -3.16 12.00
C TYR A 190 6.33 -2.07 10.98
N ALA A 191 7.32 -1.36 10.45
CA ALA A 191 7.14 -0.26 9.49
C ALA A 191 6.10 0.77 9.99
N ALA A 192 5.07 1.05 9.19
CA ALA A 192 4.01 2.03 9.49
C ALA A 192 2.77 1.43 10.19
N ASP A 193 2.82 0.17 10.64
CA ASP A 193 1.67 -0.46 11.29
C ASP A 193 1.50 0.04 12.74
N PRO A 194 0.27 0.39 13.17
CA PRO A 194 0.04 0.84 14.54
C PRO A 194 -0.15 -0.30 15.55
N LEU A 195 -0.50 -1.51 15.06
CA LEU A 195 -0.63 -2.74 15.85
C LEU A 195 0.02 -3.93 15.11
N PRO A 196 0.53 -4.95 15.84
CA PRO A 196 0.99 -6.20 15.25
C PRO A 196 -0.18 -7.08 14.79
N GLY A 197 0.14 -7.98 13.85
CA GLY A 197 -0.77 -8.98 13.30
C GLY A 197 -1.45 -8.55 12.01
N HIS A 198 -2.58 -9.19 11.74
CA HIS A 198 -3.41 -9.04 10.56
C HIS A 198 -4.90 -9.25 10.92
N ILE A 199 -5.80 -9.00 9.97
CA ILE A 199 -7.23 -9.30 10.14
C ILE A 199 -7.38 -10.81 10.23
N GLU A 200 -8.05 -11.31 11.27
CA GLU A 200 -8.19 -12.75 11.50
C GLU A 200 -8.75 -13.48 10.27
N GLY A 201 -8.12 -14.60 9.90
CA GLY A 201 -8.47 -15.38 8.72
C GLY A 201 -7.98 -14.82 7.38
N ALA A 202 -7.33 -13.65 7.35
CA ALA A 202 -6.78 -13.11 6.11
C ALA A 202 -5.64 -14.00 5.56
N VAL A 203 -5.53 -14.03 4.23
CA VAL A 203 -4.44 -14.69 3.51
C VAL A 203 -3.38 -13.65 3.14
N ASN A 204 -2.12 -13.90 3.48
CA ASN A 204 -1.04 -13.01 3.06
C ASN A 204 -0.73 -13.20 1.58
N LEU A 205 -0.82 -12.12 0.80
CA LEU A 205 -0.42 -12.05 -0.61
C LEU A 205 0.51 -10.84 -0.81
N PRO A 206 1.78 -10.89 -0.34
CA PRO A 206 2.68 -9.75 -0.35
C PRO A 206 2.86 -9.17 -1.76
N TYR A 207 2.58 -7.88 -1.98
CA TYR A 207 2.64 -7.30 -3.33
C TYR A 207 4.01 -7.47 -4.00
N ASN A 208 5.09 -7.44 -3.20
CA ASN A 208 6.46 -7.50 -3.68
C ASN A 208 6.84 -8.90 -4.21
N MET A 209 6.06 -9.94 -3.94
CA MET A 209 6.29 -11.26 -4.54
C MET A 209 6.05 -11.25 -6.06
N HIS A 210 5.26 -10.29 -6.55
CA HIS A 210 4.95 -10.11 -7.97
C HIS A 210 6.04 -9.35 -8.74
N LEU A 211 7.09 -8.88 -8.06
CA LEU A 211 8.10 -8.01 -8.63
C LEU A 211 9.47 -8.70 -8.73
N VAL A 212 10.25 -8.32 -9.74
CA VAL A 212 11.67 -8.66 -9.93
C VAL A 212 12.47 -7.40 -10.29
N GLN A 213 13.79 -7.44 -10.13
CA GLN A 213 14.68 -6.30 -10.42
C GLN A 213 15.87 -6.70 -11.30
N PRO A 214 15.65 -7.15 -12.56
CA PRO A 214 16.74 -7.59 -13.43
C PRO A 214 17.73 -6.45 -13.76
N ASP A 215 17.22 -5.21 -13.86
CA ASP A 215 17.99 -4.02 -14.24
C ASP A 215 18.14 -3.01 -13.09
N GLY A 216 17.95 -3.46 -11.84
CA GLY A 216 18.09 -2.62 -10.64
C GLY A 216 16.88 -1.73 -10.30
N TYR A 217 15.72 -1.98 -10.91
CA TYR A 217 14.44 -1.36 -10.57
C TYR A 217 13.29 -2.38 -10.67
N PRO A 218 12.19 -2.22 -9.89
CA PRO A 218 11.10 -3.18 -9.87
C PRO A 218 10.32 -3.19 -11.18
N VAL A 219 10.12 -4.38 -11.74
CA VAL A 219 9.21 -4.67 -12.85
C VAL A 219 8.35 -5.88 -12.49
N LEU A 220 7.23 -6.09 -13.19
CA LEU A 220 6.40 -7.28 -13.01
C LEU A 220 7.16 -8.56 -13.39
N ARG A 221 6.91 -9.64 -12.65
CA ARG A 221 7.23 -11.01 -13.07
C ARG A 221 6.44 -11.41 -14.32
N GLU A 222 6.84 -12.52 -14.92
CA GLU A 222 6.13 -13.09 -16.07
C GLU A 222 4.70 -13.52 -15.73
N GLU A 223 3.82 -13.49 -16.72
CA GLU A 223 2.38 -13.72 -16.52
C GLU A 223 2.07 -15.07 -15.83
N SER A 224 2.83 -16.12 -16.14
CA SER A 224 2.67 -17.44 -15.52
C SER A 224 3.02 -17.41 -14.03
N GLU A 225 4.11 -16.74 -13.65
CA GLU A 225 4.50 -16.60 -12.24
C GLU A 225 3.50 -15.74 -11.45
N LEU A 226 2.99 -14.66 -12.07
CA LEU A 226 1.95 -13.83 -11.44
C LEU A 226 0.68 -14.63 -11.17
N ARG A 227 0.24 -15.43 -12.14
CA ARG A 227 -0.91 -16.32 -12.02
C ARG A 227 -0.69 -17.39 -10.94
N GLU A 228 0.48 -18.02 -10.91
CA GLU A 228 0.84 -19.01 -9.90
C GLU A 228 0.83 -18.40 -8.48
N ASN A 229 1.51 -17.26 -8.29
CA ASN A 229 1.56 -16.54 -7.02
C ASN A 229 0.16 -16.26 -6.44
N ILE A 230 -0.77 -15.78 -7.26
CA ILE A 230 -2.13 -15.43 -6.83
C ILE A 230 -2.95 -16.68 -6.52
N LEU A 231 -2.94 -17.68 -7.42
CA LEU A 231 -3.77 -18.86 -7.28
C LEU A 231 -3.29 -19.77 -6.14
N ASP A 232 -1.98 -19.90 -5.94
CA ASP A 232 -1.44 -20.74 -4.87
C ASP A 232 -1.69 -20.14 -3.48
N ALA A 233 -1.54 -18.83 -3.33
CA ALA A 233 -1.86 -18.16 -2.07
C ALA A 233 -3.34 -18.39 -1.67
N LEU A 234 -4.26 -18.39 -2.64
CA LEU A 234 -5.70 -18.44 -2.40
C LEU A 234 -6.33 -19.83 -2.54
N ARG A 235 -5.58 -20.84 -3.00
CA ARG A 235 -6.06 -22.21 -3.26
C ARG A 235 -6.86 -22.80 -2.10
N GLY A 236 -6.39 -22.60 -0.86
CA GLY A 236 -7.06 -23.10 0.34
C GLY A 236 -8.36 -22.37 0.71
N SER A 237 -8.57 -21.15 0.20
CA SER A 237 -9.71 -20.29 0.54
C SER A 237 -10.80 -20.27 -0.53
N ILE A 238 -10.44 -20.29 -1.82
CA ILE A 238 -11.40 -20.21 -2.94
C ILE A 238 -11.53 -21.53 -3.73
N GLY A 239 -10.72 -22.55 -3.41
CA GLY A 239 -10.67 -23.79 -4.17
C GLY A 239 -10.10 -23.61 -5.58
N SER A 240 -10.61 -24.38 -6.54
CA SER A 240 -10.19 -24.30 -7.95
C SER A 240 -11.03 -23.35 -8.81
N ASP A 241 -12.09 -22.74 -8.25
CA ASP A 241 -12.95 -21.81 -8.98
C ASP A 241 -12.40 -20.38 -8.88
N THR A 242 -11.74 -19.93 -9.95
CA THR A 242 -11.19 -18.57 -10.03
C THR A 242 -12.26 -17.49 -10.08
N ALA A 243 -13.52 -17.82 -10.41
CA ALA A 243 -14.64 -16.86 -10.32
C ALA A 243 -14.86 -16.36 -8.89
N GLY A 244 -14.37 -17.08 -7.88
CA GLY A 244 -14.37 -16.67 -6.48
C GLY A 244 -13.56 -15.40 -6.20
N LEU A 245 -12.54 -15.06 -7.02
CA LEU A 245 -11.67 -13.90 -6.79
C LEU A 245 -12.42 -12.57 -6.77
N SER A 246 -13.46 -12.41 -7.61
CA SER A 246 -14.26 -11.18 -7.65
C SER A 246 -15.17 -11.01 -6.41
N LYS A 247 -15.20 -12.00 -5.51
CA LYS A 247 -15.90 -11.93 -4.23
C LYS A 247 -14.94 -11.77 -3.05
N CYS A 248 -13.63 -11.92 -3.28
CA CYS A 248 -12.62 -11.68 -2.26
C CYS A 248 -12.49 -10.19 -1.95
N VAL A 249 -11.98 -9.90 -0.77
CA VAL A 249 -11.72 -8.54 -0.30
C VAL A 249 -10.21 -8.34 -0.16
N PHE A 250 -9.64 -7.49 -0.99
CA PHE A 250 -8.22 -7.21 -1.03
C PHE A 250 -7.93 -6.01 -0.12
N SER A 251 -6.95 -6.17 0.75
CA SER A 251 -6.54 -5.16 1.72
C SER A 251 -5.02 -5.14 1.89
N CYS A 252 -4.51 -4.16 2.64
CA CYS A 252 -3.10 -4.11 3.02
C CYS A 252 -2.92 -3.30 4.31
N GLY A 253 -1.89 -2.45 4.37
CA GLY A 253 -1.72 -1.50 5.46
C GLY A 253 -2.70 -0.32 5.43
N SER A 254 -3.06 0.18 4.25
CA SER A 254 -3.84 1.42 4.07
C SER A 254 -4.48 1.57 2.67
N GLY A 255 -4.75 0.48 1.97
CA GLY A 255 -5.39 0.55 0.65
C GLY A 255 -4.53 1.13 -0.48
N LEU A 256 -3.19 1.09 -0.38
CA LEU A 256 -2.28 1.43 -1.48
C LEU A 256 -1.84 0.15 -2.21
N SER A 257 -0.92 -0.62 -1.63
CA SER A 257 -0.38 -1.85 -2.23
C SER A 257 -1.39 -2.98 -2.45
N ALA A 258 -2.60 -2.91 -1.89
CA ALA A 258 -3.68 -3.81 -2.26
C ALA A 258 -4.12 -3.62 -3.72
N CYS A 259 -4.03 -2.38 -4.23
CA CYS A 259 -4.50 -2.03 -5.57
C CYS A 259 -3.67 -2.70 -6.67
N ILE A 260 -2.38 -2.94 -6.48
CA ILE A 260 -1.57 -3.70 -7.45
C ILE A 260 -2.02 -5.17 -7.51
N ASN A 261 -2.34 -5.79 -6.37
CA ASN A 261 -2.86 -7.16 -6.37
C ASN A 261 -4.22 -7.23 -7.11
N ILE A 262 -5.11 -6.24 -6.93
CA ILE A 262 -6.37 -6.14 -7.68
C ILE A 262 -6.09 -5.95 -9.19
N ALA A 263 -5.17 -5.03 -9.53
CA ALA A 263 -4.75 -4.75 -10.91
C ALA A 263 -4.21 -6.00 -11.61
N LEU A 264 -3.43 -6.82 -10.91
CA LEU A 264 -2.86 -8.06 -11.44
C LEU A 264 -3.93 -9.13 -11.65
N VAL A 265 -4.89 -9.29 -10.73
CA VAL A 265 -6.04 -10.19 -10.93
C VAL A 265 -6.81 -9.81 -12.20
N GLN A 266 -7.05 -8.52 -12.43
CA GLN A 266 -7.71 -8.04 -13.64
C GLN A 266 -6.85 -8.21 -14.89
N GLN A 267 -5.56 -7.87 -14.83
CA GLN A 267 -4.59 -8.03 -15.92
C GLN A 267 -4.52 -9.47 -16.45
N LEU A 268 -4.70 -10.44 -15.55
CA LEU A 268 -4.66 -11.88 -15.82
C LEU A 268 -6.02 -12.46 -16.26
N GLY A 269 -7.08 -11.64 -16.30
CA GLY A 269 -8.44 -12.07 -16.60
C GLY A 269 -9.06 -12.95 -15.52
N LEU A 270 -8.59 -12.86 -14.27
CA LEU A 270 -9.03 -13.70 -13.15
C LEU A 270 -10.21 -13.10 -12.38
N GLY A 271 -10.61 -11.87 -12.69
CA GLY A 271 -11.74 -11.18 -12.07
C GLY A 271 -11.40 -9.75 -11.65
N HIS A 272 -12.21 -9.18 -10.76
CA HIS A 272 -11.98 -7.88 -10.16
C HIS A 272 -12.42 -7.97 -8.68
N PRO A 273 -11.50 -8.13 -7.71
CA PRO A 273 -11.82 -8.24 -6.28
C PRO A 273 -12.23 -6.91 -5.64
N TYR A 274 -12.96 -6.97 -4.51
CA TYR A 274 -13.33 -5.79 -3.73
C TYR A 274 -12.10 -5.18 -3.06
N LEU A 275 -12.02 -3.85 -3.01
CA LEU A 275 -11.05 -3.17 -2.14
C LEU A 275 -11.64 -2.93 -0.74
N TYR A 276 -10.90 -3.24 0.32
CA TYR A 276 -11.08 -2.64 1.62
C TYR A 276 -10.02 -1.56 1.86
N CYS A 277 -10.37 -0.30 1.55
CA CYS A 277 -9.42 0.80 1.49
C CYS A 277 -8.90 1.22 2.88
N GLY A 278 -9.77 1.21 3.89
CA GLY A 278 -9.39 1.48 5.29
C GLY A 278 -8.29 0.51 5.78
N SER A 279 -8.36 -0.74 5.32
CA SER A 279 -7.28 -1.73 5.45
C SER A 279 -6.87 -1.95 6.92
N TRP A 280 -5.66 -2.46 7.16
CA TRP A 280 -5.16 -2.70 8.52
C TRP A 280 -5.21 -1.45 9.39
N SER A 281 -4.78 -0.28 8.87
CA SER A 281 -4.72 0.96 9.65
C SER A 281 -6.06 1.38 10.25
N GLU A 282 -7.17 1.20 9.53
CA GLU A 282 -8.52 1.44 10.06
C GLU A 282 -8.94 0.31 11.00
N TYR A 283 -8.81 -0.94 10.53
CA TYR A 283 -9.33 -2.11 11.24
C TYR A 283 -8.78 -2.21 12.67
N CYS A 284 -7.45 -2.13 12.81
CA CYS A 284 -6.82 -2.28 14.11
C CYS A 284 -7.00 -1.07 15.03
N GLY A 285 -7.40 0.09 14.50
CA GLY A 285 -7.83 1.23 15.31
C GLY A 285 -9.23 1.03 15.87
N LEU A 286 -10.18 0.60 15.03
CA LEU A 286 -11.56 0.34 15.43
C LEU A 286 -11.68 -0.83 16.42
N PHE A 287 -10.94 -1.91 16.17
CA PHE A 287 -10.97 -3.13 16.99
C PHE A 287 -9.78 -3.25 17.94
N ARG A 288 -9.16 -2.12 18.31
CA ARG A 288 -7.91 -2.08 19.10
C ARG A 288 -7.98 -2.94 20.36
N PHE A 289 -8.99 -2.74 21.20
CA PHE A 289 -9.05 -3.40 22.50
C PHE A 289 -9.15 -4.94 22.44
N PRO A 290 -10.10 -5.56 21.71
CA PRO A 290 -10.15 -7.02 21.61
C PRO A 290 -8.87 -7.61 21.00
N MET A 291 -8.27 -6.92 20.01
CA MET A 291 -7.03 -7.38 19.39
C MET A 291 -5.84 -7.38 20.36
N LEU A 292 -5.64 -6.29 21.11
CA LEU A 292 -4.57 -6.24 22.12
C LEU A 292 -4.74 -7.33 23.18
N ARG A 293 -5.98 -7.62 23.58
CA ARG A 293 -6.24 -8.73 24.52
C ARG A 293 -5.88 -10.09 23.91
N SER A 294 -6.18 -10.33 22.64
CA SER A 294 -5.77 -11.57 21.96
C SER A 294 -4.24 -11.68 21.93
N ILE A 295 -3.54 -10.62 21.50
CA ILE A 295 -2.07 -10.60 21.44
C ILE A 295 -1.44 -10.95 22.80
N VAL A 296 -1.90 -10.31 23.89
CA VAL A 296 -1.41 -10.61 25.24
C VAL A 296 -1.75 -12.04 25.68
N ASN A 297 -2.94 -12.53 25.31
CA ASN A 297 -3.35 -13.89 25.67
C ASN A 297 -2.52 -14.96 24.95
N ASP A 298 -2.26 -14.76 23.66
CA ASP A 298 -1.64 -15.72 22.74
C ASP A 298 -0.11 -15.72 22.89
N TYR A 299 0.49 -14.53 23.02
CA TYR A 299 1.95 -14.35 23.03
C TYR A 299 2.52 -13.92 24.39
N GLY A 300 1.66 -13.74 25.41
CA GLY A 300 2.08 -13.39 26.76
C GLY A 300 2.39 -11.92 27.00
N MET A 301 2.50 -11.10 25.94
CA MET A 301 2.71 -9.65 26.05
C MET A 301 2.27 -8.89 24.79
N TYR A 302 2.12 -7.58 24.92
CA TYR A 302 2.02 -6.62 23.81
C TYR A 302 3.02 -5.48 24.05
N ILE A 303 3.70 -5.02 23.00
CA ILE A 303 4.63 -3.91 23.02
C ILE A 303 4.06 -2.76 22.19
N GLN A 304 3.73 -1.67 22.86
CA GLN A 304 3.40 -0.39 22.24
C GLN A 304 4.68 0.43 22.05
N LEU A 305 5.10 0.62 20.81
CA LEU A 305 6.26 1.45 20.49
C LEU A 305 5.95 2.94 20.69
N HIS A 306 6.92 3.67 21.24
CA HIS A 306 6.91 5.14 21.38
C HIS A 306 7.82 5.82 20.36
N THR A 307 8.69 5.05 19.72
CA THR A 307 9.49 5.45 18.56
C THR A 307 8.89 4.84 17.28
N PRO A 308 9.28 5.33 16.09
CA PRO A 308 9.11 4.54 14.88
C PRO A 308 9.72 3.13 15.06
N SER A 309 9.16 2.16 14.36
CA SER A 309 9.75 0.82 14.29
C SER A 309 11.09 0.90 13.57
N LEU A 310 12.15 0.37 14.19
CA LEU A 310 13.51 0.29 13.66
C LEU A 310 13.92 -1.16 13.42
N GLY A 311 13.05 -1.94 12.80
CA GLY A 311 13.26 -3.38 12.56
C GLY A 311 14.52 -3.73 11.75
N ASP A 312 15.05 -2.77 10.98
CA ASP A 312 16.30 -2.91 10.23
C ASP A 312 17.56 -2.63 11.06
N ASN A 313 17.42 -2.03 12.26
CA ASN A 313 18.54 -1.87 13.19
C ASN A 313 18.90 -3.22 13.84
N PRO A 314 20.12 -3.35 14.39
CA PRO A 314 20.50 -4.52 15.17
C PRO A 314 19.50 -4.84 16.28
N LYS A 315 19.33 -6.12 16.56
CA LYS A 315 18.54 -6.58 17.71
C LYS A 315 19.11 -6.04 19.01
N ALA A 316 18.22 -5.76 19.96
CA ALA A 316 18.64 -5.33 21.29
C ALA A 316 19.45 -6.44 21.97
N ASP A 317 20.57 -6.04 22.57
CA ASP A 317 21.49 -6.93 23.28
C ASP A 317 21.99 -6.20 24.52
N ALA A 318 21.64 -6.71 25.71
CA ALA A 318 22.01 -6.09 26.98
C ALA A 318 23.53 -6.15 27.28
N ALA A 319 24.30 -6.95 26.54
CA ALA A 319 25.76 -6.94 26.64
C ALA A 319 26.41 -5.78 25.87
N VAL A 320 25.72 -5.25 24.86
CA VAL A 320 26.24 -4.22 23.94
C VAL A 320 25.55 -2.87 24.13
N HIS A 321 24.26 -2.89 24.44
CA HIS A 321 23.41 -1.71 24.54
C HIS A 321 23.12 -1.38 26.00
N THR A 322 22.94 -0.10 26.29
CA THR A 322 22.35 0.32 27.58
C THR A 322 20.84 0.14 27.50
N ILE A 323 20.30 -0.66 28.41
CA ILE A 323 18.86 -0.91 28.52
C ILE A 323 18.31 -0.09 29.67
N GLU A 324 17.37 0.81 29.38
CA GLU A 324 16.60 1.48 30.44
C GLU A 324 15.27 0.79 30.63
N VAL A 325 14.89 0.62 31.90
CA VAL A 325 13.58 0.12 32.33
C VAL A 325 12.93 1.21 33.17
N ASP A 326 11.76 1.67 32.74
CA ASP A 326 11.02 2.78 33.36
C ASP A 326 11.87 4.04 33.58
N GLY A 327 12.73 4.35 32.59
CA GLY A 327 13.61 5.52 32.58
C GLY A 327 14.85 5.41 33.47
N THR A 328 15.16 4.21 33.99
CA THR A 328 16.39 3.97 34.76
C THR A 328 17.24 2.90 34.08
N PRO A 329 18.55 3.12 33.88
CA PRO A 329 19.46 2.10 33.37
C PRO A 329 19.43 0.83 34.23
N SER A 330 19.18 -0.30 33.59
CA SER A 330 19.12 -1.61 34.26
C SER A 330 20.28 -2.49 33.83
N LYS A 331 21.02 -3.00 34.82
CA LYS A 331 22.13 -3.95 34.61
C LYS A 331 21.70 -5.42 34.68
N SER A 332 20.49 -5.68 35.16
CA SER A 332 19.95 -7.03 35.33
C SER A 332 18.46 -7.03 34.99
N LEU A 333 18.09 -7.83 34.00
CA LEU A 333 16.71 -8.00 33.58
C LEU A 333 16.21 -9.35 34.10
N ASP A 334 15.02 -9.35 34.69
CA ASP A 334 14.32 -10.61 34.98
C ASP A 334 13.84 -11.29 33.68
N ALA A 335 13.22 -12.47 33.81
CA ALA A 335 12.82 -13.27 32.66
C ALA A 335 11.77 -12.59 31.75
N GLU A 336 10.81 -11.85 32.32
CA GLU A 336 9.80 -11.14 31.53
C GLU A 336 10.44 -10.01 30.71
N LEU A 337 11.28 -9.20 31.36
CA LEU A 337 11.97 -8.10 30.69
C LEU A 337 12.96 -8.60 29.63
N THR A 338 13.68 -9.70 29.91
CA THR A 338 14.59 -10.33 28.95
C THR A 338 13.83 -10.84 27.73
N SER A 339 12.67 -11.48 27.94
CA SER A 339 11.81 -11.94 26.85
C SER A 339 11.30 -10.78 25.99
N ALA A 340 10.87 -9.67 26.61
CA ALA A 340 10.41 -8.50 25.89
C ALA A 340 11.53 -7.82 25.09
N LEU A 341 12.73 -7.74 25.67
CA LEU A 341 13.90 -7.14 25.03
C LEU A 341 14.26 -7.81 23.70
N ALA A 342 14.12 -9.15 23.60
CA ALA A 342 14.43 -9.90 22.38
C ALA A 342 13.59 -9.46 21.15
N HIS A 343 12.45 -8.80 21.38
CA HIS A 343 11.61 -8.27 20.33
C HIS A 343 12.01 -6.86 19.88
N LEU A 344 12.78 -6.12 20.67
CA LEU A 344 13.19 -4.75 20.38
C LEU A 344 14.49 -4.68 19.58
N HIS A 345 14.72 -3.52 18.97
CA HIS A 345 15.89 -3.18 18.19
C HIS A 345 16.59 -1.95 18.78
N ALA A 346 17.87 -1.75 18.41
CA ALA A 346 18.65 -0.62 18.86
C ALA A 346 18.00 0.73 18.49
N GLY A 347 17.84 1.62 19.47
CA GLY A 347 17.18 2.91 19.34
C GLY A 347 15.66 2.88 19.53
N GLU A 348 15.06 1.72 19.80
CA GLU A 348 13.62 1.62 20.05
C GLU A 348 13.26 1.86 21.52
N LYS A 349 12.09 2.43 21.73
CA LYS A 349 11.43 2.57 23.03
C LYS A 349 10.01 2.04 22.94
N GLY A 350 9.57 1.26 23.93
CA GLY A 350 8.18 0.80 23.97
C GLY A 350 7.71 0.42 25.37
N THR A 351 6.40 0.59 25.61
CA THR A 351 5.73 0.06 26.80
C THR A 351 5.25 -1.36 26.54
N VAL A 352 5.63 -2.27 27.42
CA VAL A 352 5.27 -3.68 27.40
C VAL A 352 4.13 -3.92 28.39
N TYR A 353 3.07 -4.56 27.93
CA TYR A 353 1.92 -5.00 28.72
C TYR A 353 1.95 -6.52 28.80
N PHE A 354 2.30 -7.06 29.97
CA PHE A 354 2.45 -8.50 30.18
C PHE A 354 1.13 -9.15 30.63
N LYS A 355 0.95 -10.43 30.30
CA LYS A 355 -0.21 -11.25 30.73
C LYS A 355 -0.31 -11.38 32.25
N SER A 356 0.81 -11.27 32.96
CA SER A 356 0.89 -11.24 34.43
C SER A 356 0.21 -10.01 35.05
N GLY A 357 -0.12 -8.99 34.24
CA GLY A 357 -0.60 -7.68 34.70
C GLY A 357 0.51 -6.66 34.91
N ARG A 358 1.78 -7.06 34.76
CA ARG A 358 2.92 -6.15 34.80
C ARG A 358 2.90 -5.21 33.59
N VAL A 359 3.29 -3.97 33.81
CA VAL A 359 3.56 -2.98 32.77
C VAL A 359 4.95 -2.41 33.01
N ALA A 360 5.77 -2.32 31.97
CA ALA A 360 7.11 -1.73 32.04
C ALA A 360 7.45 -1.03 30.71
N THR A 361 8.20 0.06 30.76
CA THR A 361 8.74 0.72 29.56
C THR A 361 10.19 0.34 29.37
N ILE A 362 10.54 -0.18 28.20
CA ILE A 362 11.91 -0.57 27.85
C ILE A 362 12.42 0.37 26.75
N GLU A 363 13.61 0.90 26.93
CA GLU A 363 14.33 1.71 25.94
C GLU A 363 15.71 1.10 25.67
N VAL A 364 16.03 0.95 24.39
CA VAL A 364 17.30 0.38 23.93
C VAL A 364 18.16 1.52 23.39
N ILE A 365 19.06 2.04 24.22
CA ILE A 365 19.90 3.17 23.84
C ILE A 365 21.02 2.67 22.91
N LYS A 366 21.16 3.32 21.76
CA LYS A 366 22.31 3.09 20.86
C LYS A 366 23.59 3.44 21.60
N THR A 367 24.48 2.47 21.78
CA THR A 367 25.87 2.77 22.10
C THR A 367 26.51 3.45 20.89
N ALA A 368 27.29 4.50 21.16
CA ALA A 368 27.86 5.39 20.15
C ALA A 368 28.83 4.69 19.20
#